data_AF-A0A8S3FG73-F1
#
_entry.id   AF-A0A8S3FG73-F1
#
_cell.length_a   1.000
_cell.length_b   1.000
_cell.length_c   1.000
_cell.angle_alpha   90.00
_cell.angle_beta   90.00
_cell.angle_gamma   90.00
#
_symmetry.space_group_name_H-M   'P 1'
#
loop_
_entity.id
_entity.type
_entity.pdbx_description
1 polymer ?
#
loop_
_entity_poly.entity_id
_entity_poly.type
_entity_poly.pdbx_seq_one_letter_code
_entity_poly.pdbx_strand_id
1 'polypeptide(L)'
;MVKKSEQEDLGNDVESLQLAQDERIFIKASNLLVKKWSKKDPNFIEYFRNERLTTHNAWYEGVDHFTPSTNNALEAINNVIKKENTFRERLSLSRFKVLAFEIVEKWSKCYERVLKKYNYKQTISLELWTTGYQWVKLNKSILSTELRKIRWYTFDQYKKAFTVWSVTLPVDKLKWLDGVCNYPAFFEKFMCKHVVGMAIRLNHCKPPPAAKNVKIGEKRRRGSPPKAKKALLIQ
;
A
#
# COMPACT_ATOMS: atom_id res chain seq x y z
N MET A 1 8.38 22.60 24.09
CA MET A 1 7.64 21.34 23.82
C MET A 1 6.58 21.64 22.77
N VAL A 2 6.62 20.92 21.65
CA VAL A 2 5.61 21.01 20.58
C VAL A 2 4.26 20.53 21.11
N LYS A 3 3.16 21.22 20.76
CA LYS A 3 1.81 20.82 21.21
C LYS A 3 1.42 19.46 20.61
N LYS A 4 0.64 18.65 21.33
CA LYS A 4 0.22 17.31 20.87
C LYS A 4 -0.42 17.33 19.47
N SER A 5 -1.23 18.35 19.17
CA SER A 5 -1.84 18.54 17.83
C SER A 5 -0.81 18.77 16.73
N GLU A 6 0.30 19.45 17.02
CA GLU A 6 1.36 19.72 16.05
C GLU A 6 2.24 18.49 15.81
N GLN A 7 2.37 17.60 16.80
CA GLN A 7 3.03 16.29 16.61
C GLN A 7 2.21 15.40 15.67
N GLU A 8 0.89 15.41 15.81
CA GLU A 8 -0.01 14.68 14.92
C GLU A 8 0.05 15.24 13.48
N ASP A 9 0.04 16.56 13.33
CA ASP A 9 0.21 17.22 12.02
C ASP A 9 1.55 16.89 11.35
N LEU A 10 2.64 16.84 12.13
CA LEU A 10 3.96 16.44 11.62
C LEU A 10 3.96 14.97 11.21
N GLY A 11 3.35 14.09 12.00
CA GLY A 11 3.18 12.68 11.65
C GLY A 11 2.46 12.51 10.31
N ASN A 12 1.32 13.18 10.14
CA ASN A 12 0.54 13.17 8.89
C ASN A 12 1.35 13.72 7.69
N ASP A 13 2.19 14.73 7.91
CA ASP A 13 3.08 15.26 6.88
C ASP A 13 4.18 14.26 6.51
N VAL A 14 4.77 13.56 7.49
CA VAL A 14 5.77 12.51 7.26
C VAL A 14 5.15 11.31 6.52
N GLU A 15 3.94 10.89 6.89
CA GLU A 15 3.20 9.86 6.15
C GLU A 15 2.93 10.29 4.70
N SER A 16 2.58 11.56 4.48
CA SER A 16 2.42 12.09 3.12
C SER A 16 3.74 12.14 2.34
N LEU A 17 4.87 12.34 3.02
CA LEU A 17 6.20 12.28 2.41
C LEU A 17 6.56 10.84 2.01
N GLN A 18 6.19 9.85 2.82
CA GLN A 18 6.41 8.43 2.53
C GLN A 18 5.82 8.04 1.16
N LEU A 19 4.68 8.62 0.78
CA LEU A 19 3.97 8.30 -0.46
C LEU A 19 4.65 8.83 -1.74
N ALA A 20 5.82 9.47 -1.65
CA ALA A 20 6.55 9.94 -2.81
C ALA A 20 6.80 8.79 -3.81
N GLN A 21 6.58 9.07 -5.10
CA GLN A 21 6.58 8.04 -6.16
C GLN A 21 7.95 7.84 -6.80
N ASP A 22 8.81 8.85 -6.74
CA ASP A 22 10.18 8.75 -7.23
C ASP A 22 11.10 9.63 -6.38
N GLU A 23 12.40 9.41 -6.53
CA GLU A 23 13.44 10.12 -5.80
C GLU A 23 13.36 11.64 -5.99
N ARG A 24 13.04 12.11 -7.20
CA ARG A 24 12.97 13.55 -7.51
C ARG A 24 11.83 14.21 -6.73
N ILE A 25 10.68 13.54 -6.67
CA ILE A 25 9.53 13.97 -5.88
C ILE A 25 9.89 13.95 -4.40
N PHE A 26 10.51 12.86 -3.92
CA PHE A 26 10.89 12.70 -2.53
C PHE A 26 11.85 13.80 -2.07
N ILE A 27 12.94 14.07 -2.80
CA ILE A 27 13.91 15.12 -2.46
C ILE A 27 13.24 16.50 -2.43
N LYS A 28 12.41 16.81 -3.44
CA LYS A 28 11.74 18.12 -3.48
C LYS A 28 10.73 18.27 -2.33
N ALA A 29 9.93 17.24 -2.06
CA ALA A 29 8.98 17.24 -0.96
C ALA A 29 9.67 17.32 0.41
N SER A 30 10.78 16.62 0.58
CA SER A 30 11.64 16.65 1.77
C SER A 30 12.12 18.07 2.09
N ASN A 31 12.62 18.80 1.08
CA ASN A 31 13.04 20.20 1.24
C ASN A 31 11.88 21.11 1.67
N LEU A 32 10.68 20.88 1.12
CA LEU A 32 9.47 21.63 1.49
C LEU A 32 8.99 21.31 2.91
N LEU A 33 9.06 20.04 3.33
CA LEU A 33 8.71 19.60 4.69
C LEU A 33 9.65 20.25 5.70
N VAL A 34 10.95 20.18 5.45
CA VAL A 34 11.95 20.80 6.32
C VAL A 34 11.69 22.29 6.43
N LYS A 35 11.51 23.00 5.31
CA LYS A 35 11.19 24.43 5.33
C LYS A 35 9.92 24.76 6.15
N LYS A 36 8.90 23.89 6.11
CA LYS A 36 7.65 24.06 6.86
C LYS A 36 7.87 23.92 8.37
N TRP A 37 8.68 22.95 8.79
CA TRP A 37 8.79 22.56 10.20
C TRP A 37 10.03 23.10 10.92
N SER A 38 11.06 23.57 10.21
CA SER A 38 12.29 24.12 10.83
C SER A 38 12.03 25.27 11.80
N LYS A 39 10.96 26.05 11.61
CA LYS A 39 10.60 27.15 12.53
C LYS A 39 9.88 26.67 13.79
N LYS A 40 9.27 25.49 13.76
CA LYS A 40 8.44 24.95 14.84
C LYS A 40 9.21 24.02 15.76
N ASP A 41 10.03 23.14 15.17
CA ASP A 41 10.87 22.20 15.91
C ASP A 41 12.23 22.03 15.21
N PRO A 42 13.15 22.99 15.36
CA PRO A 42 14.42 22.99 14.65
C PRO A 42 15.28 21.78 15.00
N ASN A 43 15.32 21.38 16.28
CA ASN A 43 16.16 20.27 16.75
C ASN A 43 15.69 18.94 16.15
N PHE A 44 14.37 18.66 16.19
CA PHE A 44 13.84 17.45 15.57
C PHE A 44 14.09 17.46 14.06
N ILE A 45 13.88 18.59 13.39
CA ILE A 45 13.99 18.65 11.94
C ILE A 45 15.43 18.52 11.46
N GLU A 46 16.41 19.03 12.21
CA GLU A 46 17.82 18.79 11.95
C GLU A 46 18.17 17.31 12.09
N TYR A 47 17.76 16.68 13.21
CA TYR A 47 17.90 15.24 13.40
C TYR A 47 17.24 14.44 12.28
N PHE A 48 15.98 14.74 11.96
CA PHE A 48 15.20 14.04 10.96
C PHE A 48 15.82 14.18 9.57
N ARG A 49 16.31 15.37 9.21
CA ARG A 49 17.02 15.58 7.96
C ARG A 49 18.24 14.68 7.87
N ASN A 50 19.11 14.71 8.88
CA ASN A 50 20.35 13.95 8.86
C ASN A 50 20.08 12.45 8.82
N GLU A 51 19.23 11.96 9.72
CA GLU A 51 18.99 10.52 9.86
C GLU A 51 18.07 9.93 8.79
N ARG A 52 16.97 10.61 8.45
CA ARG A 52 15.88 10.04 7.63
C ARG A 52 15.85 10.59 6.20
N LEU A 53 16.41 11.76 5.94
CA LEU A 53 16.41 12.33 4.58
C LEU A 53 17.76 12.18 3.88
N THR A 54 18.85 12.05 4.65
CA THR A 54 20.21 11.87 4.11
C THR A 54 20.73 10.44 4.31
N THR A 55 20.91 9.99 5.56
CA THR A 55 21.56 8.70 5.86
C THR A 55 20.69 7.50 5.51
N HIS A 56 19.44 7.49 5.96
CA HIS A 56 18.50 6.37 5.77
C HIS A 56 17.30 6.83 4.95
N ASN A 57 17.51 7.24 3.70
CA ASN A 57 16.50 7.87 2.86
C ASN A 57 15.61 6.90 2.04
N ALA A 58 15.86 5.60 2.13
CA ALA A 58 15.16 4.56 1.36
C ALA A 58 13.85 4.06 2.04
N TRP A 59 13.05 4.95 2.60
CA TRP A 59 11.80 4.58 3.31
C TRP A 59 10.52 5.08 2.63
N TYR A 60 10.63 5.76 1.48
CA TYR A 60 9.47 6.20 0.68
C TYR A 60 9.06 5.14 -0.34
N GLU A 61 7.78 5.07 -0.68
CA GLU A 61 7.16 4.05 -1.55
C GLU A 61 7.85 3.91 -2.92
N GLY A 62 8.29 5.03 -3.49
CA GLY A 62 8.95 5.09 -4.79
C GLY A 62 10.36 4.50 -4.84
N VAL A 63 10.98 4.16 -3.70
CA VAL A 63 12.33 3.59 -3.68
C VAL A 63 12.34 2.13 -4.11
N ASP A 64 11.32 1.38 -3.69
CA ASP A 64 11.14 -0.03 -3.96
C ASP A 64 9.66 -0.25 -4.27
N HIS A 65 9.35 -0.01 -5.54
CA HIS A 65 8.00 -0.21 -6.05
C HIS A 65 7.60 -1.66 -5.80
N PHE A 66 6.35 -1.86 -5.40
CA PHE A 66 5.73 -3.18 -5.22
C PHE A 66 6.06 -3.93 -3.93
N THR A 67 6.84 -3.32 -3.04
CA THR A 67 7.06 -3.81 -1.67
C THR A 67 6.02 -3.20 -0.73
N PRO A 68 5.44 -3.97 0.22
CA PRO A 68 4.48 -3.43 1.17
C PRO A 68 5.14 -2.39 2.09
N SER A 69 4.51 -1.22 2.22
CA SER A 69 4.99 -0.12 3.06
C SER A 69 4.71 -0.22 4.55
N THR A 70 4.13 -1.34 4.96
CA THR A 70 3.84 -1.60 6.37
C THR A 70 4.75 -2.72 6.88
N ASN A 71 5.18 -2.59 8.13
CA ASN A 71 5.89 -3.64 8.85
C ASN A 71 4.95 -4.77 9.31
N ASN A 72 3.69 -4.82 8.88
CA ASN A 72 2.68 -5.77 9.33
C ASN A 72 3.15 -7.24 9.23
N ALA A 73 3.86 -7.59 8.15
CA ALA A 73 4.41 -8.93 7.99
C ALA A 73 5.47 -9.26 9.05
N LEU A 74 6.38 -8.32 9.31
CA LEU A 74 7.42 -8.45 10.34
C LEU A 74 6.79 -8.52 11.73
N GLU A 75 5.84 -7.64 12.03
CA GLU A 75 5.14 -7.62 13.32
C GLU A 75 4.30 -8.89 13.54
N ALA A 76 3.67 -9.42 12.49
CA ALA A 76 2.95 -10.70 12.57
C ALA A 76 3.91 -11.85 12.90
N ILE A 77 5.05 -11.95 12.21
CA ILE A 77 6.07 -12.97 12.48
C ILE A 77 6.63 -12.82 13.89
N ASN A 78 6.99 -11.60 14.29
CA ASN A 78 7.48 -11.29 15.64
C ASN A 78 6.46 -11.71 16.70
N ASN A 79 5.17 -11.50 16.44
CA ASN A 79 4.11 -11.92 17.36
C ASN A 79 4.00 -13.44 17.47
N VAL A 80 4.12 -14.18 16.38
CA VAL A 80 4.14 -15.66 16.40
C VAL A 80 5.32 -16.14 17.24
N ILE A 81 6.54 -15.65 16.97
CA ILE A 81 7.74 -16.03 17.73
C ILE A 81 7.54 -15.74 19.22
N LYS A 82 7.04 -14.54 19.56
CA LYS A 82 6.82 -14.13 20.94
C LYS A 82 5.72 -14.94 21.64
N LYS A 83 4.63 -15.30 20.97
CA LYS A 83 3.47 -15.94 21.61
C LYS A 83 3.50 -17.46 21.59
N GLU A 84 4.07 -18.05 20.55
CA GLU A 84 4.02 -19.49 20.31
C GLU A 84 5.36 -20.20 20.54
N ASN A 85 6.48 -19.48 20.43
CA ASN A 85 7.80 -20.11 20.48
C ASN A 85 8.58 -19.72 21.74
N THR A 86 8.79 -18.42 21.97
CA THR A 86 9.57 -17.95 23.12
C THR A 86 8.70 -17.66 24.33
N PHE A 87 7.38 -17.59 24.17
CA PHE A 87 6.44 -17.16 25.21
C PHE A 87 6.84 -15.85 25.90
N ARG A 88 7.51 -14.96 25.15
CA ARG A 88 8.10 -13.68 25.60
C ARG A 88 9.22 -13.81 26.64
N GLU A 89 9.77 -15.01 26.84
CA GLU A 89 10.91 -15.23 27.71
C GLU A 89 12.23 -14.87 27.01
N ARG A 90 13.21 -14.44 27.82
CA ARG A 90 14.59 -14.27 27.36
C ARG A 90 15.27 -15.63 27.37
N LEU A 91 15.75 -16.07 26.21
CA LEU A 91 16.44 -17.35 26.06
C LEU A 91 17.95 -17.16 26.03
N SER A 92 18.69 -18.15 26.54
CA SER A 92 20.12 -18.25 26.29
C SER A 92 20.37 -18.49 24.81
N LEU A 93 21.55 -18.09 24.31
CA LEU A 93 21.90 -18.22 22.89
C LEU A 93 21.75 -19.67 22.39
N SER A 94 22.22 -20.65 23.17
CA SER A 94 22.11 -22.07 22.83
C SER A 94 20.66 -22.52 22.68
N ARG A 95 19.78 -22.08 23.59
CA ARG A 95 18.35 -22.45 23.57
C ARG A 95 17.60 -21.72 22.45
N PHE A 96 17.95 -20.46 22.20
CA PHE A 96 17.41 -19.71 21.07
C PHE A 96 17.80 -20.35 19.73
N LYS A 97 19.04 -20.82 19.58
CA LYS A 97 19.51 -21.50 18.38
C LYS A 97 18.69 -22.75 18.07
N VAL A 98 18.48 -23.62 19.07
CA VAL A 98 17.64 -24.82 18.92
C VAL A 98 16.22 -24.44 18.51
N LEU A 99 15.59 -23.50 19.23
CA LEU A 99 14.24 -23.05 18.92
C LEU A 99 14.12 -22.42 17.52
N ALA A 100 15.14 -21.70 17.06
CA ALA A 100 15.16 -21.13 15.71
C ALA A 100 15.12 -22.22 14.63
N PHE A 101 15.87 -23.31 14.81
CA PHE A 101 15.80 -24.46 13.89
C PHE A 101 14.42 -25.13 13.93
N GLU A 102 13.83 -25.31 15.10
CA GLU A 102 12.48 -25.88 15.25
C GLU A 102 11.41 -25.01 14.58
N ILE A 103 11.51 -23.68 14.68
CA ILE A 103 10.61 -22.73 14.00
C ILE A 103 10.71 -22.92 12.48
N VAL A 104 11.93 -22.92 11.94
CA VAL A 104 12.17 -23.05 10.50
C VAL A 104 11.68 -24.41 10.00
N GLU A 105 11.93 -25.50 10.75
CA GLU A 105 11.47 -26.84 10.41
C GLU A 105 9.93 -26.91 10.40
N LYS A 106 9.28 -26.40 11.45
CA LYS A 106 7.81 -26.33 11.55
C LYS A 106 7.22 -25.58 10.36
N TRP A 107 7.72 -24.39 10.06
CA TRP A 107 7.22 -23.59 8.94
C TRP A 107 7.47 -24.27 7.60
N SER A 108 8.66 -24.84 7.38
CA SER A 108 8.99 -25.55 6.13
C SER A 108 8.02 -26.70 5.86
N LYS A 109 7.74 -27.54 6.87
CA LYS A 109 6.75 -28.63 6.77
C LYS A 109 5.33 -28.12 6.52
N CYS A 110 4.94 -26.98 7.12
CA CYS A 110 3.65 -26.35 6.85
C CYS A 110 3.55 -25.82 5.41
N TYR A 111 4.62 -25.23 4.87
CA TYR A 111 4.68 -24.72 3.49
C TYR A 111 4.65 -25.85 2.46
N GLU A 112 5.32 -26.96 2.71
CA GLU A 112 5.30 -28.14 1.83
C GLU A 112 3.89 -28.74 1.71
N ARG A 113 3.18 -28.86 2.84
CA ARG A 113 1.81 -29.42 2.90
C ARG A 113 0.76 -28.51 2.25
N VAL A 114 1.01 -27.21 2.22
CA VAL A 114 0.16 -26.22 1.56
C VAL A 114 0.87 -25.77 0.30
N LEU A 115 0.78 -26.58 -0.77
CA LEU A 115 1.05 -26.12 -2.13
C LEU A 115 0.16 -24.89 -2.39
N LYS A 116 0.67 -23.70 -2.06
CA LYS A 116 0.02 -22.43 -2.36
C LYS A 116 0.00 -22.36 -3.86
N LYS A 117 -1.14 -22.71 -4.46
CA LYS A 117 -1.36 -22.54 -5.89
C LYS A 117 -1.23 -21.06 -6.18
N TYR A 118 -0.11 -20.66 -6.75
CA TYR A 118 0.07 -19.30 -7.22
C TYR A 118 -0.95 -19.07 -8.33
N ASN A 119 -1.81 -18.08 -8.15
CA ASN A 119 -2.79 -17.74 -9.16
C ASN A 119 -2.08 -16.87 -10.21
N TYR A 120 -1.53 -17.51 -11.24
CA TYR A 120 -0.83 -16.82 -12.33
C TYR A 120 -1.74 -15.93 -13.18
N LYS A 121 -3.07 -16.09 -13.02
CA LYS A 121 -4.06 -15.26 -13.70
C LYS A 121 -4.66 -14.26 -12.73
N GLN A 122 -4.38 -12.98 -12.97
CA GLN A 122 -4.95 -11.90 -12.18
C GLN A 122 -6.47 -11.93 -12.29
N THR A 123 -7.15 -12.26 -11.19
CA THR A 123 -8.61 -12.36 -11.15
C THR A 123 -9.17 -11.14 -10.44
N ILE A 124 -9.94 -10.32 -11.14
CA ILE A 124 -10.55 -9.13 -10.55
C ILE A 124 -11.77 -9.54 -9.74
N SER A 125 -11.78 -9.19 -8.46
CA SER A 125 -12.92 -9.47 -7.58
C SER A 125 -14.16 -8.70 -8.04
N LEU A 126 -15.34 -9.27 -7.79
CA LEU A 126 -16.61 -8.61 -8.12
C LEU A 126 -16.78 -7.26 -7.40
N GLU A 127 -16.21 -7.12 -6.21
CA GLU A 127 -16.15 -5.86 -5.47
C GLU A 127 -15.31 -4.81 -6.22
N LEU A 128 -14.14 -5.20 -6.75
CA LEU A 128 -13.28 -4.30 -7.49
C LEU A 128 -13.90 -3.88 -8.83
N TRP A 129 -14.59 -4.81 -9.51
CA TRP A 129 -15.44 -4.48 -10.66
C TRP A 129 -16.52 -3.44 -10.33
N THR A 130 -17.18 -3.61 -9.18
CA THR A 130 -18.25 -2.71 -8.73
C THR A 130 -17.71 -1.31 -8.44
N THR A 131 -16.61 -1.22 -7.68
CA THR A 131 -15.99 0.07 -7.34
C THR A 131 -15.37 0.77 -8.56
N GLY A 132 -14.79 0.02 -9.50
CA GLY A 132 -14.32 0.56 -10.78
C GLY A 132 -15.47 1.11 -11.63
N TYR A 133 -16.59 0.38 -11.74
CA TYR A 133 -17.77 0.85 -12.46
C TYR A 133 -18.41 2.09 -11.81
N GLN A 134 -18.55 2.11 -10.48
CA GLN A 134 -19.03 3.28 -9.75
C GLN A 134 -18.09 4.47 -9.98
N TRP A 135 -16.77 4.26 -9.98
CA TRP A 135 -15.80 5.32 -10.27
C TRP A 135 -16.00 5.94 -11.66
N VAL A 136 -16.29 5.12 -12.68
CA VAL A 136 -16.63 5.63 -14.03
C VAL A 136 -17.90 6.48 -14.00
N LYS A 137 -18.92 6.04 -13.25
CA LYS A 137 -20.19 6.76 -13.12
C LYS A 137 -20.08 8.10 -12.39
N LEU A 138 -19.08 8.28 -11.53
CA LEU A 138 -18.78 9.59 -10.93
C LEU A 138 -18.30 10.62 -11.97
N ASN A 139 -18.00 10.19 -13.21
CA ASN A 139 -17.62 11.02 -14.34
C ASN A 139 -16.56 12.08 -13.99
N LYS A 140 -15.55 11.71 -13.20
CA LYS A 140 -14.46 12.60 -12.82
C LYS A 140 -13.73 13.10 -14.07
N SER A 141 -13.26 14.35 -14.03
CA SER A 141 -12.41 14.95 -15.06
C SER A 141 -11.10 14.17 -15.16
N ILE A 142 -10.72 13.79 -16.37
CA ILE A 142 -9.45 13.14 -16.67
C ILE A 142 -8.62 14.14 -17.46
N LEU A 143 -7.35 14.28 -17.07
CA LEU A 143 -6.38 15.08 -17.79
C LEU A 143 -5.40 14.12 -18.44
N SER A 144 -5.11 14.29 -19.73
CA SER A 144 -4.00 13.56 -20.35
C SER A 144 -2.68 14.09 -19.77
N THR A 145 -1.74 13.18 -19.54
CA THR A 145 -0.43 13.45 -18.92
C THR A 145 0.43 14.48 -19.68
N GLU A 146 0.04 14.84 -20.91
CA GLU A 146 0.68 15.90 -21.68
C GLU A 146 0.53 17.29 -21.03
N LEU A 147 -0.37 17.49 -20.07
CA LEU A 147 -0.75 18.84 -19.60
C LEU A 147 -0.87 18.97 -18.07
N ARG A 148 0.27 18.95 -17.37
CA ARG A 148 0.68 19.90 -16.30
C ARG A 148 1.76 19.27 -15.44
N LYS A 149 3.00 19.78 -15.57
CA LYS A 149 3.97 19.73 -14.46
C LYS A 149 3.37 20.51 -13.30
N ILE A 150 2.68 19.84 -12.39
CA ILE A 150 2.17 20.50 -11.18
C ILE A 150 3.40 21.02 -10.42
N ARG A 151 3.58 22.34 -10.39
CA ARG A 151 4.67 22.98 -9.65
C ARG A 151 4.17 23.26 -8.24
N TRP A 152 4.70 22.54 -7.27
CA TRP A 152 4.48 22.80 -5.84
C TRP A 152 5.64 23.63 -5.28
N TYR A 153 5.29 24.62 -4.45
CA TYR A 153 6.20 25.54 -3.75
C TYR A 153 6.07 25.46 -2.23
N THR A 154 5.04 24.78 -1.72
CA THR A 154 4.83 24.50 -0.29
C THR A 154 4.52 23.02 -0.09
N PHE A 155 4.79 22.50 1.12
CA PHE A 155 4.50 21.11 1.43
C PHE A 155 3.00 20.80 1.35
N ASP A 156 2.13 21.75 1.74
CA ASP A 156 0.67 21.56 1.66
C ASP A 156 0.17 21.50 0.20
N GLN A 157 0.82 22.20 -0.74
CA GLN A 157 0.54 22.05 -2.17
C GLN A 157 0.97 20.67 -2.68
N TYR A 158 2.10 20.15 -2.20
CA TYR A 158 2.55 18.78 -2.50
C TYR A 158 1.55 17.74 -1.98
N LYS A 159 1.08 17.86 -0.73
CA LYS A 159 0.04 16.97 -0.18
C LYS A 159 -1.21 16.95 -1.04
N LYS A 160 -1.65 18.12 -1.53
CA LYS A 160 -2.79 18.22 -2.44
C LYS A 160 -2.52 17.57 -3.81
N ALA A 161 -1.27 17.50 -4.27
CA ALA A 161 -0.95 16.88 -5.54
C ALA A 161 -1.20 15.36 -5.55
N PHE A 162 -1.13 14.70 -4.39
CA PHE A 162 -1.55 13.29 -4.25
C PHE A 162 -3.05 13.05 -4.41
N THR A 163 -3.87 14.10 -4.54
CA THR A 163 -5.27 13.93 -4.93
C THR A 163 -5.43 13.57 -6.41
N VAL A 164 -4.35 13.69 -7.21
CA VAL A 164 -4.33 13.36 -8.63
C VAL A 164 -3.71 11.97 -8.80
N TRP A 165 -4.56 11.02 -9.19
CA TRP A 165 -4.13 9.65 -9.50
C TRP A 165 -3.75 9.54 -10.98
N SER A 166 -2.52 9.14 -11.24
CA SER A 166 -2.03 8.77 -12.57
C SER A 166 -2.32 7.30 -12.83
N VAL A 167 -2.81 7.01 -14.03
CA VAL A 167 -3.06 5.65 -14.51
C VAL A 167 -2.40 5.53 -15.87
N THR A 168 -1.54 4.52 -16.02
CA THR A 168 -0.92 4.17 -17.30
C THR A 168 -1.48 2.82 -17.72
N LEU A 169 -2.07 2.74 -18.91
CA LEU A 169 -2.51 1.48 -19.50
C LEU A 169 -1.59 1.12 -20.67
N PRO A 170 -1.32 -0.18 -20.91
CA PRO A 170 -0.61 -0.62 -22.11
C PRO A 170 -1.33 -0.19 -23.39
N VAL A 171 -0.55 -0.02 -24.47
CA VAL A 171 -1.08 0.29 -25.81
C VAL A 171 -1.98 -0.83 -26.32
N ASP A 172 -1.62 -2.08 -26.02
CA ASP A 172 -2.45 -3.25 -26.31
C ASP A 172 -3.66 -3.30 -25.37
N LYS A 173 -4.84 -3.04 -25.94
CA LYS A 173 -6.13 -3.02 -25.22
C LYS A 173 -6.43 -4.34 -24.51
N LEU A 174 -5.95 -5.47 -25.02
CA LEU A 174 -6.18 -6.79 -24.42
C LEU A 174 -5.37 -6.98 -23.14
N LYS A 175 -4.27 -6.24 -22.99
CA LYS A 175 -3.35 -6.30 -21.84
C LYS A 175 -3.61 -5.23 -20.79
N TRP A 176 -4.79 -4.61 -20.78
CA TRP A 176 -5.13 -3.55 -19.81
C TRP A 176 -4.95 -3.96 -18.33
N LEU A 177 -4.93 -5.26 -18.02
CA LEU A 177 -4.63 -5.79 -16.68
C LEU A 177 -3.21 -5.44 -16.21
N ASP A 178 -2.26 -5.27 -17.14
CA ASP A 178 -0.88 -4.84 -16.86
C ASP A 178 -0.80 -3.32 -16.62
N GLY A 179 -1.95 -2.66 -16.47
CA GLY A 179 -2.05 -1.24 -16.17
C GLY A 179 -1.48 -0.89 -14.80
N VAL A 180 -0.82 0.26 -14.73
CA VAL A 180 -0.15 0.76 -13.53
C VAL A 180 -0.89 1.99 -13.00
N CYS A 181 -0.97 2.13 -11.68
CA CYS A 181 -1.55 3.31 -11.06
C CYS A 181 -0.76 3.72 -9.82
N ASN A 182 -0.66 5.02 -9.56
CA ASN A 182 0.01 5.55 -8.38
C ASN A 182 -0.90 5.69 -7.15
N TYR A 183 -2.08 5.08 -7.18
CA TYR A 183 -3.01 5.05 -6.04
C TYR A 183 -2.54 4.05 -4.98
N PRO A 184 -2.51 4.39 -3.67
CA PRO A 184 -2.01 3.50 -2.62
C PRO A 184 -2.54 2.06 -2.67
N ALA A 185 -3.84 1.87 -2.92
CA ALA A 185 -4.40 0.52 -2.99
C ALA A 185 -3.90 -0.31 -4.19
N PHE A 186 -3.35 0.34 -5.22
CA PHE A 186 -2.67 -0.34 -6.33
C PHE A 186 -1.38 -0.99 -5.85
N PHE A 187 -0.57 -0.32 -5.03
CA PHE A 187 0.69 -0.89 -4.52
C PHE A 187 0.45 -2.11 -3.61
N GLU A 188 -0.67 -2.14 -2.89
CA GLU A 188 -1.04 -3.29 -2.04
C GLU A 188 -1.51 -4.51 -2.86
N LYS A 189 -2.29 -4.30 -3.93
CA LYS A 189 -3.04 -5.36 -4.62
C LYS A 189 -2.66 -5.57 -6.08
N PHE A 190 -1.74 -4.76 -6.59
CA PHE A 190 -1.37 -4.67 -8.01
C PHE A 190 -2.56 -4.43 -8.94
N MET A 191 -3.66 -3.93 -8.39
CA MET A 191 -4.90 -3.67 -9.11
C MET A 191 -5.77 -2.73 -8.28
N CYS A 192 -6.34 -1.72 -8.92
CA CYS A 192 -7.22 -0.78 -8.23
C CYS A 192 -8.42 -0.35 -9.09
N LYS A 193 -9.38 0.32 -8.44
CA LYS A 193 -10.58 0.85 -9.10
C LYS A 193 -10.26 1.81 -10.24
N HIS A 194 -9.10 2.48 -10.22
CA HIS A 194 -8.69 3.42 -11.27
C HIS A 194 -8.25 2.71 -12.54
N VAL A 195 -7.44 1.64 -12.43
CA VAL A 195 -7.05 0.81 -13.60
C VAL A 195 -8.28 0.17 -14.24
N VAL A 196 -9.12 -0.49 -13.43
CA VAL A 196 -10.37 -1.10 -13.89
C VAL A 196 -11.32 -0.04 -14.47
N GLY A 197 -11.49 1.09 -13.79
CA GLY A 197 -12.35 2.17 -14.23
C GLY A 197 -11.91 2.80 -15.55
N MET A 198 -10.61 3.04 -15.72
CA MET A 198 -10.05 3.56 -16.98
C MET A 198 -10.23 2.57 -18.13
N ALA A 199 -9.99 1.26 -17.89
CA ALA A 199 -10.23 0.23 -18.90
C ALA A 199 -11.70 0.15 -19.32
N ILE A 200 -12.65 0.29 -18.38
CA ILE A 200 -14.09 0.36 -18.69
C ILE A 200 -14.39 1.63 -19.52
N ARG A 201 -13.87 2.79 -19.12
CA ARG A 201 -14.16 4.08 -19.77
C ARG A 201 -13.59 4.16 -21.19
N LEU A 202 -12.43 3.54 -21.43
CA LEU A 202 -11.80 3.43 -22.75
C LEU A 202 -12.32 2.21 -23.54
N ASN A 203 -13.34 1.50 -23.04
CA ASN A 203 -13.95 0.35 -23.67
C ASN A 203 -12.96 -0.81 -23.97
N HIS A 204 -11.93 -0.98 -23.14
CA HIS A 204 -10.97 -2.10 -23.20
C HIS A 204 -11.53 -3.35 -22.50
N CYS A 205 -12.49 -3.18 -21.59
CA CYS A 205 -13.18 -4.28 -20.93
C CYS A 205 -14.65 -3.94 -20.64
N LYS A 206 -15.47 -4.99 -20.45
CA LYS A 206 -16.88 -4.86 -20.08
C LYS A 206 -17.07 -5.36 -18.64
N PRO A 207 -17.62 -4.54 -17.72
CA PRO A 207 -17.86 -4.99 -16.36
C PRO A 207 -18.98 -6.04 -16.35
N PRO A 208 -18.88 -7.07 -15.49
CA PRO A 208 -19.89 -8.11 -15.39
C PRO A 208 -21.25 -7.52 -14.96
N PRO A 209 -22.40 -8.06 -15.42
CA PRO A 209 -23.73 -7.50 -15.12
C PRO A 209 -23.97 -7.31 -13.62
N ALA A 210 -23.55 -8.29 -12.81
CA ALA A 210 -23.69 -8.23 -11.37
C ALA A 210 -23.01 -6.99 -10.75
N ALA A 211 -21.90 -6.49 -11.32
CA ALA A 211 -21.20 -5.29 -10.83
C ALA A 211 -21.98 -4.00 -11.05
N LYS A 212 -22.92 -3.97 -12.00
CA LYS A 212 -23.73 -2.80 -12.34
C LYS A 212 -24.95 -2.62 -11.44
N ASN A 213 -25.36 -3.66 -10.72
CA ASN A 213 -26.61 -3.69 -9.93
C ASN A 213 -26.50 -2.99 -8.57
N VAL A 214 -25.31 -2.52 -8.18
CA VAL A 214 -25.10 -1.83 -6.91
C VAL A 214 -25.16 -0.32 -7.13
N LYS A 215 -26.01 0.39 -6.40
CA LYS A 215 -26.14 1.86 -6.53
C LYS A 215 -24.84 2.55 -6.13
N ILE A 216 -24.61 3.75 -6.65
CA ILE A 216 -23.44 4.57 -6.29
C ILE A 216 -23.53 4.91 -4.80
N GLY A 217 -22.42 4.72 -4.07
CA GLY A 217 -22.36 4.96 -2.63
C GLY A 217 -22.77 3.76 -1.76
N GLU A 218 -23.44 2.76 -2.33
CA GLU A 218 -23.74 1.52 -1.62
C GLU A 218 -22.56 0.56 -1.68
N LYS A 219 -22.18 0.02 -0.51
CA LYS A 219 -21.26 -1.11 -0.41
C LYS A 219 -22.03 -2.40 -0.65
N ARG A 220 -21.41 -3.37 -1.32
CA ARG A 220 -21.95 -4.73 -1.37
C ARG A 220 -22.09 -5.25 0.06
N ARG A 221 -23.26 -5.81 0.38
CA ARG A 221 -23.44 -6.55 1.63
C ARG A 221 -22.42 -7.68 1.66
N ARG A 222 -21.66 -7.77 2.76
CA ARG A 222 -20.74 -8.88 2.98
C ARG A 222 -21.59 -10.16 2.98
N GLY A 223 -21.23 -11.12 2.14
CA GLY A 223 -21.87 -12.43 2.20
C GLY A 223 -21.68 -13.02 3.59
N SER A 224 -22.59 -13.92 4.00
CA SER A 224 -22.41 -14.68 5.23
C SER A 224 -21.01 -15.30 5.22
N PRO A 225 -20.27 -15.25 6.35
CA PRO A 225 -18.99 -15.93 6.45
C PRO A 225 -19.16 -17.37 5.98
N PRO A 226 -18.23 -17.91 5.18
CA PRO A 226 -18.27 -19.33 4.83
C PRO A 226 -18.38 -20.14 6.12
N LYS A 227 -19.24 -21.16 6.14
CA LYS A 227 -19.39 -22.04 7.30
C LYS A 227 -17.99 -22.48 7.75
N ALA A 228 -17.72 -22.35 9.05
CA ALA A 228 -16.47 -22.80 9.63
C ALA A 228 -16.23 -24.25 9.21
N LYS A 229 -15.17 -24.47 8.43
CA LYS A 229 -14.74 -25.83 8.10
C LYS A 229 -14.04 -26.38 9.34
N LYS A 230 -14.35 -27.62 9.74
CA LYS A 230 -13.57 -28.30 10.77
C LYS A 230 -12.10 -28.23 10.37
N ALA A 231 -11.23 -27.87 11.31
CA ALA A 231 -9.79 -27.97 11.11
C ALA A 231 -9.48 -29.40 10.64
N LEU A 232 -8.61 -29.53 9.64
CA LEU A 232 -8.15 -30.84 9.18
C LEU A 232 -7.47 -31.50 10.39
N LEU A 233 -8.14 -32.50 10.97
CA LEU A 233 -7.53 -33.37 11.96
C LEU A 233 -6.57 -34.24 11.18
N ILE A 234 -5.28 -33.98 11.34
CA ILE A 234 -4.22 -34.87 10.85
C ILE A 234 -4.30 -36.10 11.76
N GLN A 235 -4.74 -37.23 11.20
CA GLN A 235 -4.54 -38.55 11.80
C GLN A 235 -3.19 -39.09 11.36
#